data_AF-A0A1H5LQR3-F1
#
_entry.id   AF-A0A1H5LQR3-F1
#
_cell.length_a   1.000
_cell.length_b   1.000
_cell.length_c   1.000
_cell.angle_alpha   90.00
_cell.angle_beta   90.00
_cell.angle_gamma   90.00
#
_symmetry.space_group_name_H-M   'P 1'
#
loop_
_entity.id
_entity.type
_entity.pdbx_description
1 polymer ?
#
loop_
_entity_poly.entity_id
_entity_poly.type
_entity_poly.pdbx_seq_one_letter_code
_entity_poly.pdbx_strand_id
1 'polypeptide(L)'
;MTKSGDFQQEVLSALNNSSPQSVITGVETAVAEKLIELDERVDVVFTDYFNHSYMPDMVLTWKEGGKRKERPLFVRTDTDPAGIAADIHGLITRSPLIIAVDEHSSGQVAREAIQVEQKIKRVDLLITDTSSLQTLTPRGGNLTNGYDFSKLVGQNFLSGGRGYIGQHEAATISSASVLSDASESFEEFDSAIDQFFMEDAALRLKRSTGLVRDVMRGNFAELSLAGQFSQAELRTVLPLLLGNPDARETQHLWEELGDVMSLSDLFDIAVDLETLDVSPLLNANITKWTAKRSQVVMNMASPSEVAAGRAGDSEGHQPDEEPLWKLWRGLVALDVKDWRILFADDARKLKGRMSGGTIPQWEQLAEILPSFKIKAVDLHGLSRRVSISAEKSGDIYGDISSVTDALDESFYVPRIQIQNSLESDESTTLVEFSEMLVTSSSSDTLASHARASIRLLLHNRITDTSELDARVISALDKSDYDSPEFDQTIEIDEYDS
;
A
#
# COMPACT_ATOMS: atom_id res chain seq x y z
N MET A 1 -17.90 -8.80 18.78
CA MET A 1 -19.26 -8.51 19.30
C MET A 1 -19.20 -7.20 20.05
N THR A 2 -19.13 -6.09 19.32
CA THR A 2 -19.23 -4.73 19.88
C THR A 2 -20.71 -4.43 20.09
N LYS A 3 -21.09 -4.04 21.31
CA LYS A 3 -22.41 -3.51 21.59
C LYS A 3 -22.53 -2.21 20.79
N SER A 4 -23.31 -2.21 19.70
CA SER A 4 -23.75 -0.96 19.09
C SER A 4 -24.82 -0.37 20.03
N GLY A 5 -24.36 0.28 21.09
CA GLY A 5 -25.17 1.22 21.83
C GLY A 5 -25.44 2.43 20.94
N ASP A 6 -26.61 3.04 21.10
CA ASP A 6 -26.90 4.32 20.48
C ASP A 6 -25.91 5.35 21.04
N PHE A 7 -24.97 5.83 20.22
CA PHE A 7 -23.89 6.75 20.63
C PHE A 7 -24.41 7.95 21.43
N GLN A 8 -25.58 8.47 21.03
CA GLN A 8 -26.25 9.56 21.74
C GLN A 8 -26.65 9.13 23.16
N GLN A 9 -27.12 7.91 23.37
CA GLN A 9 -27.44 7.38 24.69
C GLN A 9 -26.20 7.16 25.56
N GLU A 10 -25.06 6.81 24.98
CA GLU A 10 -23.80 6.67 25.70
C GLU A 10 -23.31 8.02 26.23
N VAL A 11 -23.34 9.05 25.38
CA VAL A 11 -22.99 10.41 25.77
C VAL A 11 -23.98 10.97 26.81
N LEU A 12 -25.29 10.77 26.61
CA LEU A 12 -26.32 11.17 27.60
C LEU A 12 -26.19 10.40 28.92
N SER A 13 -25.81 9.13 28.88
CA SER A 13 -25.55 8.33 30.09
C SER A 13 -24.33 8.85 30.85
N ALA A 14 -23.28 9.24 30.13
CA ALA A 14 -22.09 9.85 30.73
C ALA A 14 -22.41 11.19 31.43
N LEU A 15 -23.28 12.01 30.84
CA LEU A 15 -23.74 13.28 31.43
C LEU A 15 -24.52 13.12 32.74
N ASN A 16 -25.13 11.95 32.98
CA ASN A 16 -25.93 11.68 34.18
C ASN A 16 -25.09 11.17 35.39
N ASN A 17 -23.76 11.13 35.27
CA ASN A 17 -22.89 10.70 36.37
C ASN A 17 -22.82 11.71 37.52
N SER A 18 -22.63 11.19 38.74
CA SER A 18 -22.68 12.01 39.97
C SER A 18 -21.41 12.83 40.25
N SER A 19 -20.30 12.53 39.57
CA SER A 19 -19.02 13.21 39.78
C SER A 19 -18.63 14.00 38.51
N PRO A 20 -18.22 15.27 38.61
CA PRO A 20 -17.84 16.07 37.44
C PRO A 20 -16.70 15.45 36.62
N GLN A 21 -15.72 14.82 37.26
CA GLN A 21 -14.63 14.13 36.58
C GLN A 21 -15.12 12.90 35.81
N SER A 22 -16.06 12.13 36.37
CA SER A 22 -16.66 10.98 35.69
C SER A 22 -17.53 11.38 34.50
N VAL A 23 -18.16 12.57 34.54
CA VAL A 23 -18.88 13.12 33.40
C VAL A 23 -17.91 13.46 32.27
N ILE A 24 -16.83 14.20 32.57
CA ILE A 24 -15.82 14.61 31.58
C ILE A 24 -15.20 13.39 30.90
N THR A 25 -14.60 12.49 31.68
CA THR A 25 -13.95 11.29 31.15
C THR A 25 -14.94 10.42 30.37
N GLY A 26 -16.19 10.31 30.83
CA GLY A 26 -17.22 9.53 30.13
C GLY A 26 -17.57 10.10 28.76
N VAL A 27 -17.76 11.42 28.65
CA VAL A 27 -18.07 12.08 27.38
C VAL A 27 -16.88 12.02 26.42
N GLU A 28 -15.68 12.34 26.89
CA GLU A 28 -14.48 12.30 26.04
C GLU A 28 -14.19 10.88 25.54
N THR A 29 -14.37 9.87 26.40
CA THR A 29 -14.18 8.46 26.00
C THR A 29 -15.19 8.04 24.95
N ALA A 30 -16.48 8.34 25.14
CA ALA A 30 -17.51 8.00 24.16
C ALA A 30 -17.27 8.69 22.81
N VAL A 31 -16.90 9.98 22.83
CA VAL A 31 -16.53 10.72 21.61
C VAL A 31 -15.29 10.10 20.95
N ALA A 32 -14.24 9.80 21.71
CA ALA A 32 -13.02 9.20 21.17
C ALA A 32 -13.29 7.84 20.50
N GLU A 33 -14.04 6.95 21.16
CA GLU A 33 -14.42 5.65 20.61
C GLU A 33 -15.19 5.79 19.30
N LYS A 34 -16.11 6.77 19.24
CA LYS A 34 -16.89 7.02 18.03
C LYS A 34 -16.06 7.55 16.87
N LEU A 35 -15.08 8.40 17.15
CA LEU A 35 -14.17 8.92 16.14
C LEU A 35 -13.25 7.82 15.58
N ILE A 36 -12.80 6.90 16.43
CA ILE A 36 -12.03 5.71 16.02
C ILE A 36 -12.89 4.76 15.18
N GLU A 37 -14.19 4.60 15.50
CA GLU A 37 -15.13 3.84 14.67
C GLU A 37 -15.30 4.46 13.28
N LEU A 38 -15.29 5.79 13.19
CA LEU A 38 -15.45 6.52 11.93
C LEU A 38 -14.18 6.48 11.06
N ASP A 39 -12.99 6.64 11.66
CA ASP A 39 -11.69 6.45 11.00
C ASP A 39 -10.72 5.70 11.92
N GLU A 40 -10.50 4.41 11.62
CA GLU A 40 -9.59 3.51 12.34
C GLU A 40 -8.12 3.97 12.36
N ARG A 41 -7.74 4.93 11.52
CA ARG A 41 -6.37 5.45 11.41
C ARG A 41 -6.10 6.62 12.34
N VAL A 42 -7.14 7.16 12.98
CA VAL A 42 -7.02 8.32 13.85
C VAL A 42 -6.66 7.86 15.26
N ASP A 43 -5.55 8.40 15.77
CA ASP A 43 -5.17 8.33 17.17
C ASP A 43 -5.73 9.55 17.91
N VAL A 44 -6.55 9.32 18.94
CA VAL A 44 -7.13 10.38 19.78
C VAL A 44 -6.26 10.60 21.03
N VAL A 45 -5.71 11.81 21.17
CA VAL A 45 -4.91 12.21 22.33
C VAL A 45 -5.75 13.10 23.24
N PHE A 46 -6.07 12.61 24.44
CA PHE A 46 -6.73 13.39 25.48
C PHE A 46 -5.80 14.49 25.99
N THR A 47 -6.36 15.66 26.25
CA THR A 47 -5.67 16.72 26.97
C THR A 47 -6.19 16.78 28.42
N ASP A 48 -5.55 17.59 29.26
CA ASP A 48 -6.05 17.85 30.62
C ASP A 48 -7.12 18.96 30.66
N TYR A 49 -7.61 19.42 29.50
CA TYR A 49 -8.59 20.51 29.38
C TYR A 49 -9.96 19.96 29.00
N PHE A 50 -11.00 20.56 29.58
CA PHE A 50 -12.39 20.32 29.20
C PHE A 50 -13.16 21.65 29.15
N ASN A 51 -13.91 21.89 28.07
CA ASN A 51 -14.74 23.08 27.85
C ASN A 51 -13.95 24.41 27.86
N HIS A 52 -12.70 24.40 27.37
CA HIS A 52 -11.86 25.60 27.29
C HIS A 52 -11.93 26.26 25.90
N SER A 53 -12.13 27.57 25.82
CA SER A 53 -12.25 28.35 24.57
C SER A 53 -11.00 28.39 23.66
N TYR A 54 -9.86 27.86 24.11
CA TYR A 54 -8.56 28.06 23.44
C TYR A 54 -7.69 26.81 23.41
N MET A 55 -7.69 26.04 24.50
CA MET A 55 -7.04 24.74 24.55
C MET A 55 -8.02 23.66 24.10
N PRO A 56 -7.64 22.78 23.17
CA PRO A 56 -8.51 21.71 22.73
C PRO A 56 -8.72 20.70 23.84
N ASP A 57 -9.87 20.05 23.84
CA ASP A 57 -10.19 18.98 24.79
C ASP A 57 -9.44 17.69 24.38
N MET A 58 -9.34 17.45 23.07
CA MET A 58 -8.60 16.34 22.47
C MET A 58 -7.83 16.81 21.23
N VAL A 59 -6.81 16.05 20.83
CA VAL A 59 -6.12 16.24 19.56
C VAL A 59 -6.22 14.96 18.75
N LEU A 60 -6.81 15.05 17.57
CA LEU A 60 -6.83 13.96 16.60
C LEU A 60 -5.50 13.97 15.85
N THR A 61 -4.86 12.81 15.74
CA THR A 61 -3.61 12.67 15.00
C THR A 61 -3.70 11.50 14.03
N TRP A 62 -3.13 11.67 12.83
CA TRP A 62 -3.07 10.62 11.82
C TRP A 62 -1.82 10.76 10.97
N LYS A 63 -1.52 9.73 10.18
CA LYS A 63 -0.44 9.77 9.19
C LYS A 63 -1.01 9.92 7.79
N GLU A 64 -0.43 10.82 7.04
CA GLU A 64 -0.81 11.11 5.66
C GLU A 64 0.42 11.46 4.84
N GLY A 65 0.70 10.70 3.78
CA GLY A 65 1.93 10.86 2.98
C GLY A 65 3.20 10.77 3.83
N GLY A 66 3.21 9.88 4.83
CA GLY A 66 4.32 9.72 5.78
C GLY A 66 4.49 10.85 6.81
N LYS A 67 3.67 11.91 6.75
CA LYS A 67 3.71 13.04 7.70
C LYS A 67 2.61 12.90 8.75
N ARG A 68 2.96 13.23 9.99
CA ARG A 68 1.98 13.34 11.08
C ARG A 68 1.17 14.62 10.88
N LYS A 69 -0.15 14.48 10.86
CA LYS A 69 -1.14 15.54 10.81
C LYS A 69 -1.90 15.57 12.12
N GLU A 70 -2.39 16.76 12.50
CA GLU A 70 -3.10 16.95 13.75
C GLU A 70 -4.30 17.88 13.54
N ARG A 71 -5.41 17.58 14.23
CA ARG A 71 -6.62 18.40 14.26
C ARG A 71 -7.07 18.60 15.70
N PRO A 72 -7.12 19.83 16.22
CA PRO A 72 -7.66 20.12 17.53
C PRO A 72 -9.17 19.82 17.56
N LEU A 73 -9.62 19.09 18.58
CA LEU A 73 -11.01 18.75 18.83
C LEU A 73 -11.52 19.46 20.09
N PHE A 74 -12.66 20.13 19.93
CA PHE A 74 -13.38 20.80 21.01
C PHE A 74 -14.75 20.17 21.19
N VAL A 75 -15.05 19.73 22.41
CA VAL A 75 -16.37 19.19 22.79
C VAL A 75 -17.14 20.28 23.50
N ARG A 76 -18.38 20.53 23.07
CA ARG A 76 -19.25 21.57 23.62
C ARG A 76 -20.61 21.00 23.97
N THR A 77 -21.25 21.59 24.98
CA THR A 77 -22.58 21.16 25.40
C THR A 77 -23.62 21.48 24.34
N ASP A 78 -23.56 22.66 23.72
CA ASP A 78 -24.47 23.08 22.65
C ASP A 78 -23.68 23.72 21.49
N THR A 79 -24.38 24.04 20.39
CA THR A 79 -23.82 24.82 19.29
C THR A 79 -24.01 26.33 19.47
N ASP A 80 -24.22 26.87 20.69
CA ASP A 80 -24.61 28.28 20.88
C ASP A 80 -23.63 29.23 20.16
N PRO A 81 -24.10 29.90 19.09
CA PRO A 81 -23.24 30.61 18.17
C PRO A 81 -22.57 31.84 18.77
N ALA A 82 -23.08 32.42 19.86
CA ALA A 82 -22.47 33.60 20.46
C ALA A 82 -21.11 33.29 21.11
N GLY A 83 -20.98 32.12 21.76
CA GLY A 83 -19.72 31.62 22.30
C GLY A 83 -18.81 31.08 21.20
N ILE A 84 -19.37 30.28 20.29
CA ILE A 84 -18.61 29.66 19.21
C ILE A 84 -18.07 30.71 18.23
N ALA A 85 -18.83 31.74 17.84
CA ALA A 85 -18.36 32.76 16.89
C ALA A 85 -17.15 33.56 17.42
N ALA A 86 -17.08 33.80 18.73
CA ALA A 86 -15.92 34.42 19.36
C ALA A 86 -14.69 33.49 19.35
N ASP A 87 -14.91 32.19 19.62
CA ASP A 87 -13.88 31.16 19.59
C ASP A 87 -13.35 30.89 18.17
N ILE A 88 -14.23 30.95 17.15
CA ILE A 88 -13.92 30.75 15.73
C ILE A 88 -12.78 31.66 15.29
N HIS A 89 -12.83 32.96 15.64
CA HIS A 89 -11.82 33.93 15.18
C HIS A 89 -10.39 33.61 15.66
N GLY A 90 -10.25 32.93 16.81
CA GLY A 90 -8.95 32.54 17.37
C GLY A 90 -8.45 31.16 16.93
N LEU A 91 -9.35 30.25 16.55
CA LEU A 91 -9.02 28.83 16.31
C LEU A 91 -8.83 28.47 14.84
N ILE A 92 -9.32 29.31 13.91
CA ILE A 92 -9.33 29.06 12.46
C ILE A 92 -7.98 28.60 11.87
N THR A 93 -6.85 29.12 12.36
CA THR A 93 -5.51 28.79 11.82
C THR A 93 -5.09 27.32 11.99
N ARG A 94 -5.83 26.50 12.75
CA ARG A 94 -5.50 25.09 13.01
C ARG A 94 -6.59 24.12 12.53
N SER A 95 -7.50 24.58 11.67
CA SER A 95 -8.56 23.77 11.07
C SER A 95 -9.36 22.92 12.09
N PRO A 96 -9.85 23.50 13.21
CA PRO A 96 -10.38 22.74 14.33
C PRO A 96 -11.67 21.97 14.00
N LEU A 97 -11.97 20.96 14.83
CA LEU A 97 -13.22 20.24 14.87
C LEU A 97 -13.97 20.60 16.16
N ILE A 98 -15.24 20.96 16.06
CA ILE A 98 -16.14 21.21 17.19
C ILE A 98 -17.27 20.18 17.13
N ILE A 99 -17.46 19.43 18.22
CA ILE A 99 -18.58 18.48 18.38
C ILE A 99 -19.49 19.00 19.48
N ALA A 100 -20.74 19.28 19.12
CA ALA A 100 -21.79 19.55 20.09
C ALA A 100 -22.42 18.25 20.58
N VAL A 101 -22.59 18.17 21.90
CA VAL A 101 -23.21 17.04 22.59
C VAL A 101 -24.73 17.12 22.54
N ASP A 102 -25.30 18.32 22.47
CA ASP A 102 -26.73 18.55 22.43
C ASP A 102 -27.24 19.07 21.07
N GLU A 103 -28.38 18.55 20.64
CA GLU A 103 -29.02 18.76 19.32
C GLU A 103 -30.08 19.88 19.33
N HIS A 104 -30.47 20.39 20.51
CA HIS A 104 -31.61 21.31 20.64
C HIS A 104 -31.42 22.67 19.93
N SER A 105 -30.20 22.99 19.51
CA SER A 105 -29.90 24.17 18.70
C SER A 105 -30.08 23.88 17.21
N SER A 106 -30.90 24.66 16.50
CA SER A 106 -31.16 24.51 15.05
C SER A 106 -29.92 24.66 14.15
N GLY A 107 -28.76 24.98 14.74
CA GLY A 107 -27.50 25.23 14.04
C GLY A 107 -27.53 26.45 13.11
N GLN A 108 -28.66 27.16 13.00
CA GLN A 108 -28.87 28.15 11.96
C GLN A 108 -27.88 29.32 12.05
N VAL A 109 -27.64 29.82 13.26
CA VAL A 109 -26.72 30.95 13.45
C VAL A 109 -25.25 30.48 13.36
N ALA A 110 -24.94 29.23 13.72
CA ALA A 110 -23.61 28.64 13.44
C ALA A 110 -23.37 28.48 11.93
N ARG A 111 -24.38 28.02 11.17
CA ARG A 111 -24.37 28.00 9.70
C ARG A 111 -24.13 29.40 9.13
N GLU A 112 -24.86 30.42 9.61
CA GLU A 112 -24.70 31.81 9.15
C GLU A 112 -23.30 32.36 9.46
N ALA A 113 -22.77 32.14 10.66
CA ALA A 113 -21.41 32.56 11.04
C ALA A 113 -20.34 31.92 10.16
N ILE A 114 -20.44 30.60 9.93
CA ILE A 114 -19.50 29.89 9.07
C ILE A 114 -19.62 30.35 7.61
N GLN A 115 -20.84 30.58 7.09
CA GLN A 115 -21.02 31.08 5.73
C GLN A 115 -20.37 32.44 5.50
N VAL A 116 -20.41 33.33 6.51
CA VAL A 116 -19.71 34.61 6.46
C VAL A 116 -18.21 34.40 6.34
N GLU A 117 -17.64 33.52 7.14
CA GLU A 117 -16.20 33.27 7.16
C GLU A 117 -15.70 32.43 5.96
N GLN A 118 -16.51 31.49 5.45
CA GLN A 118 -16.25 30.74 4.22
C GLN A 118 -16.18 31.66 3.00
N LYS A 119 -17.01 32.71 2.92
CA LYS A 119 -16.94 33.74 1.86
C LYS A 119 -15.61 34.48 1.84
N ILE A 120 -14.91 34.52 2.97
CA ILE A 120 -13.60 35.16 3.11
C ILE A 120 -12.46 34.14 2.85
N LYS A 121 -12.79 32.90 2.45
CA LYS A 121 -11.87 31.76 2.21
C LYS A 121 -10.92 31.49 3.38
N ARG A 122 -11.37 31.78 4.61
CA ARG A 122 -10.50 31.71 5.78
C ARG A 122 -10.68 30.46 6.61
N VAL A 123 -11.61 29.55 6.30
CA VAL A 123 -12.09 28.61 7.33
C VAL A 123 -12.11 27.15 6.90
N ASP A 124 -11.20 26.42 7.53
CA ASP A 124 -11.11 24.95 7.57
C ASP A 124 -11.66 24.39 8.90
N LEU A 125 -12.71 25.03 9.44
CA LEU A 125 -13.43 24.61 10.64
C LEU A 125 -14.51 23.60 10.28
N LEU A 126 -14.67 22.57 11.11
CA LEU A 126 -15.82 21.68 11.09
C LEU A 126 -16.60 21.82 12.40
N ILE A 127 -17.91 22.05 12.31
CA ILE A 127 -18.86 22.00 13.42
C ILE A 127 -19.85 20.89 13.12
N THR A 128 -20.01 19.96 14.06
CA THR A 128 -20.95 18.84 13.93
C THR A 128 -21.53 18.47 15.29
N ASP A 129 -22.43 17.50 15.31
CA ASP A 129 -23.11 17.01 16.51
C ASP A 129 -23.06 15.48 16.58
N THR A 130 -23.49 14.93 17.71
CA THR A 130 -23.40 13.48 17.95
C THR A 130 -24.26 12.64 17.01
N SER A 131 -25.47 13.07 16.63
CA SER A 131 -26.30 12.30 15.67
C SER A 131 -25.76 12.36 14.25
N SER A 132 -25.13 13.46 13.86
CA SER A 132 -24.49 13.62 12.57
C SER A 132 -23.33 12.63 12.42
N LEU A 133 -22.50 12.51 13.46
CA LEU A 133 -21.43 11.50 13.51
C LEU A 133 -21.98 10.06 13.45
N GLN A 134 -23.06 9.79 14.16
CA GLN A 134 -23.75 8.49 14.09
C GLN A 134 -24.30 8.20 12.69
N THR A 135 -24.76 9.23 11.97
CA THR A 135 -25.29 9.11 10.61
C THR A 135 -24.19 8.83 9.59
N LEU A 136 -23.02 9.45 9.77
CA LEU A 136 -21.85 9.26 8.89
C LEU A 136 -21.06 7.99 9.17
N THR A 137 -21.37 7.29 10.27
CA THR A 137 -20.71 6.02 10.59
C THR A 137 -21.07 4.98 9.51
N PRO A 138 -20.08 4.33 8.89
CA PRO A 138 -20.32 3.38 7.81
C PRO A 138 -21.25 2.26 8.26
N ARG A 139 -22.35 2.05 7.53
CA ARG A 139 -23.28 0.95 7.79
C ARG A 139 -22.96 -0.14 6.77
N GLY A 140 -22.26 -1.19 7.21
CA GLY A 140 -21.94 -2.33 6.35
C GLY A 140 -23.21 -2.93 5.75
N GLY A 141 -23.49 -2.58 4.50
CA GLY A 141 -24.66 -3.03 3.75
C GLY A 141 -24.23 -3.80 2.50
N ASN A 142 -24.85 -4.95 2.26
CA ASN A 142 -24.76 -5.60 0.95
C ASN A 142 -25.62 -4.81 -0.03
N LEU A 143 -24.98 -3.97 -0.85
CA LEU A 143 -25.64 -3.33 -1.98
C LEU A 143 -25.82 -4.37 -3.10
N THR A 144 -27.04 -4.53 -3.59
CA THR A 144 -27.35 -5.39 -4.73
C THR A 144 -26.99 -4.74 -6.07
N ASN A 145 -27.02 -3.39 -6.14
CA ASN A 145 -26.68 -2.60 -7.34
C ASN A 145 -26.10 -1.24 -6.88
N GLY A 146 -24.78 -1.11 -6.81
CA GLY A 146 -24.10 0.14 -6.47
C GLY A 146 -22.84 -0.06 -5.63
N TYR A 147 -22.13 1.04 -5.39
CA TYR A 147 -20.90 1.07 -4.60
C TYR A 147 -21.09 1.95 -3.36
N ASP A 148 -20.70 1.41 -2.21
CA ASP A 148 -20.80 2.11 -0.93
C ASP A 148 -19.46 2.79 -0.61
N PHE A 149 -19.41 4.11 -0.76
CA PHE A 149 -18.28 4.93 -0.37
C PHE A 149 -18.41 5.50 1.05
N SER A 150 -19.43 5.11 1.84
CA SER A 150 -19.64 5.62 3.19
C SER A 150 -18.41 5.43 4.08
N LYS A 151 -17.70 4.29 3.94
CA LYS A 151 -16.43 4.05 4.64
C LYS A 151 -15.35 5.06 4.24
N LEU A 152 -15.17 5.29 2.94
CA LEU A 152 -14.17 6.23 2.44
C LEU A 152 -14.51 7.67 2.84
N VAL A 153 -15.79 8.04 2.77
CA VAL A 153 -16.30 9.35 3.18
C VAL A 153 -16.11 9.57 4.68
N GLY A 154 -16.46 8.58 5.51
CA GLY A 154 -16.22 8.62 6.97
C GLY A 154 -14.75 8.81 7.32
N GLN A 155 -13.86 8.08 6.66
CA GLN A 155 -12.41 8.19 6.83
C GLN A 155 -11.83 9.55 6.39
N ASN A 156 -12.47 10.25 5.46
CA ASN A 156 -12.06 11.60 5.05
C ASN A 156 -12.79 12.71 5.82
N PHE A 157 -13.85 12.38 6.57
CA PHE A 157 -14.65 13.36 7.29
C PHE A 157 -13.87 14.03 8.41
N LEU A 158 -13.13 13.26 9.21
CA LEU A 158 -12.37 13.81 10.34
C LEU A 158 -11.16 14.63 9.89
N SER A 159 -10.50 14.23 8.81
CA SER A 159 -9.30 14.89 8.30
C SER A 159 -9.62 16.08 7.40
N GLY A 160 -10.75 16.04 6.69
CA GLY A 160 -11.04 16.99 5.62
C GLY A 160 -12.44 17.59 5.64
N GLY A 161 -13.34 17.18 6.53
CA GLY A 161 -14.66 17.81 6.62
C GLY A 161 -14.57 19.27 7.06
N ARG A 162 -15.47 20.11 6.56
CA ARG A 162 -15.57 21.54 6.86
C ARG A 162 -17.02 22.01 6.89
N GLY A 163 -17.24 23.18 7.45
CA GLY A 163 -18.56 23.78 7.52
C GLY A 163 -19.34 23.37 8.76
N TYR A 164 -20.64 23.65 8.73
CA TYR A 164 -21.60 23.09 9.69
C TYR A 164 -22.22 21.85 9.07
N ILE A 165 -22.12 20.71 9.75
CA ILE A 165 -22.68 19.43 9.31
C ILE A 165 -23.57 18.92 10.45
N GLY A 166 -24.85 19.26 10.36
CA GLY A 166 -25.90 18.73 11.22
C GLY A 166 -26.58 17.52 10.58
N GLN A 167 -27.63 17.03 11.24
CA GLN A 167 -28.27 15.76 10.86
C GLN A 167 -28.76 15.73 9.40
N HIS A 168 -29.26 16.86 8.87
CA HIS A 168 -29.71 16.93 7.48
C HIS A 168 -28.53 16.83 6.50
N GLU A 169 -27.47 17.61 6.73
CA GLU A 169 -26.27 17.58 5.89
C GLU A 169 -25.57 16.21 5.96
N ALA A 170 -25.48 15.61 7.16
CA ALA A 170 -24.95 14.27 7.36
C ALA A 170 -25.76 13.21 6.59
N ALA A 171 -27.09 13.32 6.57
CA ALA A 171 -27.95 12.45 5.78
C ALA A 171 -27.72 12.64 4.27
N THR A 172 -27.55 13.87 3.78
CA THR A 172 -27.21 14.16 2.38
C THR A 172 -25.86 13.54 1.98
N ILE A 173 -24.83 13.70 2.82
CA ILE A 173 -23.51 13.12 2.57
C ILE A 173 -23.60 11.58 2.56
N SER A 174 -24.29 10.99 3.54
CA SER A 174 -24.46 9.55 3.64
C SER A 174 -25.24 8.98 2.45
N SER A 175 -26.31 9.64 2.00
CA SER A 175 -27.05 9.19 0.81
C SER A 175 -26.22 9.31 -0.47
N ALA A 176 -25.50 10.43 -0.63
CA ALA A 176 -24.67 10.66 -1.80
C ALA A 176 -23.47 9.70 -1.88
N SER A 177 -23.01 9.17 -0.74
CA SER A 177 -21.91 8.18 -0.70
C SER A 177 -22.29 6.81 -1.27
N VAL A 178 -23.56 6.55 -1.54
CA VAL A 178 -24.02 5.32 -2.19
C VAL A 178 -24.19 5.61 -3.67
N LEU A 179 -23.25 5.13 -4.49
CA LEU A 179 -23.21 5.43 -5.92
C LEU A 179 -23.89 4.36 -6.76
N SER A 180 -24.63 4.79 -7.77
CA SER A 180 -25.13 3.96 -8.87
C SER A 180 -24.43 4.31 -10.18
N ASP A 181 -24.66 3.54 -11.24
CA ASP A 181 -24.08 3.81 -12.58
C ASP A 181 -24.64 5.09 -13.24
N ALA A 182 -25.70 5.67 -12.67
CA ALA A 182 -26.29 6.90 -13.19
C ALA A 182 -25.34 8.09 -13.01
N SER A 183 -25.10 8.87 -14.09
CA SER A 183 -24.28 10.09 -14.02
C SER A 183 -24.75 11.07 -12.93
N GLU A 184 -26.06 11.17 -12.71
CA GLU A 184 -26.65 12.01 -11.66
C GLU A 184 -26.13 11.64 -10.25
N SER A 185 -25.89 10.35 -9.99
CA SER A 185 -25.36 9.88 -8.71
C SER A 185 -23.96 10.41 -8.42
N PHE A 186 -23.12 10.52 -9.46
CA PHE A 186 -21.77 11.09 -9.33
C PHE A 186 -21.80 12.61 -9.20
N GLU A 187 -22.71 13.30 -9.90
CA GLU A 187 -22.90 14.75 -9.75
C GLU A 187 -23.40 15.13 -8.35
N GLU A 188 -24.33 14.34 -7.79
CA GLU A 188 -24.81 14.51 -6.41
C GLU A 188 -23.68 14.33 -5.39
N PHE A 189 -22.84 13.30 -5.59
CA PHE A 189 -21.65 13.09 -4.76
C PHE A 189 -20.66 14.23 -4.88
N ASP A 190 -20.29 14.63 -6.10
CA ASP A 190 -19.34 15.72 -6.32
C ASP A 190 -19.80 17.03 -5.68
N SER A 191 -21.10 17.33 -5.79
CA SER A 191 -21.73 18.49 -5.17
C SER A 191 -21.67 18.44 -3.64
N ALA A 192 -22.03 17.30 -3.03
CA ALA A 192 -21.95 17.12 -1.59
C ALA A 192 -20.51 17.24 -1.07
N ILE A 193 -19.55 16.64 -1.77
CA ILE A 193 -18.14 16.66 -1.39
C ILE A 193 -17.55 18.07 -1.51
N ASP A 194 -17.82 18.80 -2.59
CA ASP A 194 -17.36 20.20 -2.74
C ASP A 194 -17.90 21.11 -1.63
N GLN A 195 -19.15 20.87 -1.22
CA GLN A 195 -19.79 21.67 -0.20
C GLN A 195 -19.22 21.42 1.19
N PHE A 196 -19.00 20.15 1.56
CA PHE A 196 -18.74 19.74 2.94
C PHE A 196 -17.30 19.32 3.24
N PHE A 197 -16.43 19.26 2.25
CA PHE A 197 -15.02 18.87 2.42
C PHE A 197 -14.06 19.97 1.96
N MET A 198 -12.90 20.04 2.62
CA MET A 198 -11.74 20.83 2.20
C MET A 198 -11.27 20.37 0.82
N GLU A 199 -10.62 21.27 0.07
CA GLU A 199 -10.22 21.04 -1.32
C GLU A 199 -9.38 19.76 -1.49
N ASP A 200 -8.39 19.54 -0.63
CA ASP A 200 -7.53 18.35 -0.69
C ASP A 200 -8.29 17.04 -0.41
N ALA A 201 -9.27 17.04 0.49
CA ALA A 201 -10.09 15.87 0.78
C ALA A 201 -11.13 15.63 -0.31
N ALA A 202 -11.73 16.72 -0.82
CA ALA A 202 -12.66 16.66 -1.92
C ALA A 202 -12.02 16.08 -3.17
N LEU A 203 -10.83 16.55 -3.54
CA LEU A 203 -10.08 16.06 -4.69
C LEU A 203 -9.78 14.56 -4.59
N ARG A 204 -9.40 14.07 -3.40
CA ARG A 204 -9.15 12.63 -3.16
C ARG A 204 -10.40 11.77 -3.29
N LEU A 205 -11.49 12.20 -2.67
CA LEU A 205 -12.78 11.52 -2.76
C LEU A 205 -13.26 11.45 -4.20
N LYS A 206 -13.22 12.58 -4.92
CA LYS A 206 -13.59 12.68 -6.34
C LYS A 206 -12.71 11.83 -7.26
N ARG A 207 -11.42 11.77 -6.99
CA ARG A 207 -10.49 10.90 -7.73
C ARG A 207 -10.85 9.42 -7.53
N SER A 208 -11.13 9.02 -6.29
CA SER A 208 -11.50 7.64 -5.96
C SER A 208 -12.84 7.24 -6.58
N THR A 209 -13.84 8.11 -6.54
CA THR A 209 -15.14 7.86 -7.19
C THR A 209 -15.06 7.93 -8.71
N GLY A 210 -14.26 8.85 -9.25
CA GLY A 210 -13.97 8.95 -10.69
C GLY A 210 -13.36 7.65 -11.23
N LEU A 211 -12.38 7.08 -10.52
CA LEU A 211 -11.79 5.79 -10.89
C LEU A 211 -12.84 4.67 -10.90
N VAL A 212 -13.72 4.60 -9.90
CA VAL A 212 -14.80 3.60 -9.90
C VAL A 212 -15.82 3.84 -11.00
N ARG A 213 -16.17 5.09 -11.29
CA ARG A 213 -17.03 5.43 -12.44
C ARG A 213 -16.44 4.91 -13.74
N ASP A 214 -15.14 5.11 -13.93
CA ASP A 214 -14.45 4.74 -15.15
C ASP A 214 -14.34 3.21 -15.26
N VAL A 215 -14.16 2.52 -14.12
CA VAL A 215 -14.25 1.05 -14.01
C VAL A 215 -15.63 0.52 -14.39
N MET A 216 -16.70 1.15 -13.89
CA MET A 216 -18.07 0.74 -14.20
C MET A 216 -18.40 0.89 -15.69
N ARG A 217 -17.83 1.91 -16.33
CA ARG A 217 -18.04 2.21 -17.75
C ARG A 217 -17.10 1.48 -18.69
N GLY A 218 -16.12 0.75 -18.15
CA GLY A 218 -15.06 0.10 -18.93
C GLY A 218 -14.13 1.10 -19.66
N ASN A 219 -14.07 2.35 -19.21
CA ASN A 219 -13.27 3.40 -19.86
C ASN A 219 -11.91 3.56 -19.16
N PHE A 220 -10.97 2.67 -19.45
CA PHE A 220 -9.63 2.68 -18.84
C PHE A 220 -8.56 3.41 -19.66
N ALA A 221 -8.84 3.70 -20.94
CA ALA A 221 -7.84 4.23 -21.88
C ALA A 221 -7.48 5.71 -21.64
N GLU A 222 -8.38 6.48 -21.06
CA GLU A 222 -8.19 7.92 -20.77
C GLU A 222 -7.94 8.20 -19.29
N LEU A 223 -7.75 7.15 -18.50
CA LEU A 223 -7.58 7.27 -17.06
C LEU A 223 -6.19 7.82 -16.78
N SER A 224 -6.13 8.92 -16.04
CA SER A 224 -4.88 9.54 -15.59
C SER A 224 -4.90 9.67 -14.07
N LEU A 225 -4.04 8.91 -13.40
CA LEU A 225 -3.89 8.96 -11.95
C LEU A 225 -2.79 9.95 -11.57
N ALA A 226 -3.15 10.93 -10.74
CA ALA A 226 -2.20 11.92 -10.21
C ALA A 226 -2.22 11.98 -8.68
N GLY A 227 -1.07 12.31 -8.09
CA GLY A 227 -0.87 12.40 -6.64
C GLY A 227 -0.60 11.05 -5.98
N GLN A 228 -0.64 10.98 -4.65
CA GLN A 228 -0.55 9.70 -3.94
C GLN A 228 -1.92 9.23 -3.49
N PHE A 229 -2.16 7.92 -3.54
CA PHE A 229 -3.34 7.30 -2.93
C PHE A 229 -3.05 7.01 -1.45
N SER A 230 -4.01 7.33 -0.60
CA SER A 230 -4.00 6.91 0.79
C SER A 230 -4.42 5.45 0.92
N GLN A 231 -4.03 4.80 2.03
CA GLN A 231 -4.41 3.42 2.34
C GLN A 231 -5.93 3.19 2.31
N ALA A 232 -6.71 4.19 2.73
CA ALA A 232 -8.17 4.16 2.70
C ALA A 232 -8.69 4.04 1.26
N GLU A 233 -8.18 4.88 0.36
CA GLU A 233 -8.55 4.86 -1.05
C GLU A 233 -8.14 3.53 -1.70
N LEU A 234 -6.93 3.04 -1.41
CA LEU A 234 -6.45 1.75 -1.92
C LEU A 234 -7.30 0.56 -1.45
N ARG A 235 -7.71 0.53 -0.17
CA ARG A 235 -8.59 -0.52 0.37
C ARG A 235 -9.96 -0.55 -0.30
N THR A 236 -10.44 0.57 -0.80
CA THR A 236 -11.73 0.66 -1.52
C THR A 236 -11.56 0.33 -3.00
N VAL A 237 -10.54 0.91 -3.65
CA VAL A 237 -10.38 0.88 -5.10
C VAL A 237 -9.75 -0.43 -5.59
N LEU A 238 -8.68 -0.91 -4.97
CA LEU A 238 -7.94 -2.07 -5.49
C LEU A 238 -8.80 -3.34 -5.61
N PRO A 239 -9.64 -3.71 -4.62
CA PRO A 239 -10.51 -4.87 -4.78
C PRO A 239 -11.44 -4.78 -6.00
N LEU A 240 -11.89 -3.57 -6.32
CA LEU A 240 -12.77 -3.32 -7.46
C LEU A 240 -12.04 -3.47 -8.79
N LEU A 241 -10.82 -2.91 -8.88
CA LEU A 241 -9.98 -3.05 -10.06
C LEU A 241 -9.56 -4.49 -10.31
N LEU A 242 -9.11 -5.19 -9.26
CA LEU A 242 -8.65 -6.58 -9.37
C LEU A 242 -9.81 -7.55 -9.62
N GLY A 243 -11.04 -7.19 -9.23
CA GLY A 243 -12.24 -7.97 -9.51
C GLY A 243 -12.83 -7.77 -10.92
N ASN A 244 -12.40 -6.74 -11.65
CA ASN A 244 -12.93 -6.40 -12.98
C ASN A 244 -12.02 -6.97 -14.10
N PRO A 245 -12.52 -7.86 -14.97
CA PRO A 245 -11.72 -8.45 -16.05
C PRO A 245 -11.10 -7.43 -17.01
N ASP A 246 -11.86 -6.42 -17.44
CA ASP A 246 -11.40 -5.40 -18.38
C ASP A 246 -10.27 -4.54 -17.78
N ALA A 247 -10.36 -4.25 -16.47
CA ALA A 247 -9.31 -3.55 -15.75
C ALA A 247 -8.03 -4.41 -15.68
N ARG A 248 -8.14 -5.72 -15.45
CA ARG A 248 -6.98 -6.64 -15.38
C ARG A 248 -6.21 -6.72 -16.70
N GLU A 249 -6.89 -6.59 -17.84
CA GLU A 249 -6.27 -6.60 -19.17
C GLU A 249 -5.61 -5.26 -19.55
N THR A 250 -5.90 -4.17 -18.83
CA THR A 250 -5.39 -2.84 -19.15
C THR A 250 -4.04 -2.56 -18.48
N GLN A 251 -2.92 -2.87 -19.15
CA GLN A 251 -1.57 -2.72 -18.59
C GLN A 251 -1.24 -1.30 -18.09
N HIS A 252 -1.52 -0.26 -18.89
CA HIS A 252 -1.21 1.14 -18.55
C HIS A 252 -1.85 1.61 -17.23
N LEU A 253 -3.07 1.15 -16.93
CA LEU A 253 -3.76 1.45 -15.67
C LEU A 253 -2.93 1.02 -14.47
N TRP A 254 -2.36 -0.18 -14.53
CA TRP A 254 -1.57 -0.74 -13.43
C TRP A 254 -0.21 -0.06 -13.29
N GLU A 255 0.39 0.37 -14.40
CA GLU A 255 1.62 1.16 -14.40
C GLU A 255 1.43 2.52 -13.75
N GLU A 256 0.35 3.25 -14.12
CA GLU A 256 0.01 4.52 -13.48
C GLU A 256 -0.36 4.34 -12.01
N LEU A 257 -1.11 3.29 -11.67
CA LEU A 257 -1.48 3.01 -10.29
C LEU A 257 -0.23 2.76 -9.43
N GLY A 258 0.78 2.10 -9.99
CA GLY A 258 2.05 1.88 -9.32
C GLY A 258 2.98 3.09 -9.24
N ASP A 259 2.71 4.17 -9.98
CA ASP A 259 3.39 5.46 -9.82
C ASP A 259 2.80 6.27 -8.64
N VAL A 260 1.53 6.01 -8.28
CA VAL A 260 0.82 6.72 -7.21
C VAL A 260 0.77 5.95 -5.87
N MET A 261 1.32 4.74 -5.81
CA MET A 261 1.46 3.92 -4.61
C MET A 261 2.79 3.17 -4.56
N SER A 262 3.19 2.71 -3.39
CA SER A 262 4.41 1.92 -3.20
C SER A 262 4.13 0.46 -2.81
N LEU A 263 5.15 -0.39 -2.90
CA LEU A 263 5.09 -1.76 -2.38
C LEU A 263 4.79 -1.80 -0.87
N SER A 264 5.25 -0.80 -0.10
CA SER A 264 4.94 -0.70 1.34
C SER A 264 3.44 -0.50 1.56
N ASP A 265 2.80 0.33 0.74
CA ASP A 265 1.36 0.57 0.84
C ASP A 265 0.57 -0.71 0.57
N LEU A 266 1.04 -1.54 -0.38
CA LEU A 266 0.46 -2.86 -0.65
C LEU A 266 0.58 -3.81 0.55
N PHE A 267 1.72 -3.81 1.27
CA PHE A 267 1.87 -4.63 2.47
C PHE A 267 0.92 -4.23 3.60
N ASP A 268 0.65 -2.93 3.75
CA ASP A 268 -0.22 -2.40 4.81
C ASP A 268 -1.70 -2.77 4.61
N ILE A 269 -2.10 -3.09 3.39
CA ILE A 269 -3.47 -3.50 3.03
C ILE A 269 -3.55 -4.96 2.60
N ALA A 270 -2.45 -5.72 2.72
CA ALA A 270 -2.33 -7.05 2.13
C ALA A 270 -3.40 -8.03 2.66
N VAL A 271 -3.80 -7.90 3.92
CA VAL A 271 -4.83 -8.73 4.57
C VAL A 271 -6.19 -8.60 3.87
N ASP A 272 -6.51 -7.39 3.41
CA ASP A 272 -7.79 -7.10 2.73
C ASP A 272 -7.82 -7.67 1.30
N LEU A 273 -6.66 -8.05 0.76
CA LEU A 273 -6.47 -8.45 -0.63
C LEU A 273 -5.99 -9.91 -0.80
N GLU A 274 -5.86 -10.70 0.28
CA GLU A 274 -5.29 -12.06 0.24
C GLU A 274 -6.04 -13.03 -0.70
N THR A 275 -7.33 -12.77 -0.99
CA THR A 275 -8.14 -13.61 -1.87
C THR A 275 -8.10 -13.20 -3.34
N LEU A 276 -7.42 -12.12 -3.68
CA LEU A 276 -7.40 -11.54 -5.02
C LEU A 276 -6.07 -11.83 -5.72
N ASP A 277 -6.13 -12.02 -7.03
CA ASP A 277 -4.92 -12.10 -7.86
C ASP A 277 -4.36 -10.70 -8.09
N VAL A 278 -3.17 -10.44 -7.56
CA VAL A 278 -2.46 -9.14 -7.67
C VAL A 278 -1.45 -9.12 -8.82
N SER A 279 -1.43 -10.14 -9.67
CA SER A 279 -0.53 -10.24 -10.82
C SER A 279 -0.57 -9.04 -11.77
N PRO A 280 -1.73 -8.46 -12.13
CA PRO A 280 -1.75 -7.29 -13.00
C PRO A 280 -0.96 -6.10 -12.45
N LEU A 281 -1.13 -5.83 -11.14
CA LEU A 281 -0.45 -4.74 -10.44
C LEU A 281 1.06 -4.97 -10.33
N LEU A 282 1.46 -6.19 -9.94
CA LEU A 282 2.87 -6.49 -9.70
C LEU A 282 3.66 -6.69 -10.99
N ASN A 283 3.09 -7.30 -12.02
CA ASN A 283 3.75 -7.43 -13.32
C ASN A 283 4.02 -6.05 -13.94
N ALA A 284 3.06 -5.13 -13.86
CA ALA A 284 3.23 -3.77 -14.38
C ALA A 284 4.32 -2.95 -13.64
N ASN A 285 4.64 -3.28 -12.39
CA ASN A 285 5.50 -2.45 -11.54
C ASN A 285 6.75 -3.16 -11.02
N ILE A 286 7.06 -4.35 -11.53
CA ILE A 286 8.14 -5.19 -11.04
C ILE A 286 9.53 -4.56 -11.17
N THR A 287 9.72 -3.70 -12.17
CA THR A 287 10.96 -2.95 -12.41
C THR A 287 11.03 -1.64 -11.62
N LYS A 288 9.88 -1.10 -11.18
CA LYS A 288 9.80 0.17 -10.43
C LYS A 288 9.82 -0.06 -8.92
N TRP A 289 9.07 -1.03 -8.45
CA TRP A 289 8.89 -1.29 -7.03
C TRP A 289 10.09 -2.02 -6.44
N THR A 290 10.49 -1.60 -5.25
CA THR A 290 11.70 -2.09 -4.60
C THR A 290 11.40 -2.92 -3.35
N ALA A 291 12.15 -4.00 -3.17
CA ALA A 291 12.21 -4.79 -1.95
C ALA A 291 13.61 -4.70 -1.30
N LYS A 292 13.70 -5.07 -0.02
CA LYS A 292 14.99 -5.25 0.68
C LYS A 292 15.39 -6.71 0.78
N ARG A 293 14.42 -7.62 0.83
CA ARG A 293 14.66 -9.06 0.94
C ARG A 293 13.73 -9.84 0.04
N SER A 294 14.25 -10.95 -0.49
CA SER A 294 13.43 -12.03 -1.01
C SER A 294 13.88 -13.37 -0.45
N GLN A 295 12.93 -14.29 -0.25
CA GLN A 295 13.18 -15.62 0.30
C GLN A 295 12.45 -16.68 -0.53
N VAL A 296 13.16 -17.75 -0.86
CA VAL A 296 12.59 -18.89 -1.57
C VAL A 296 12.14 -19.95 -0.57
N VAL A 297 10.89 -20.39 -0.70
CA VAL A 297 10.29 -21.46 0.11
C VAL A 297 9.57 -22.46 -0.80
N MET A 298 9.44 -23.71 -0.35
CA MET A 298 8.60 -24.69 -1.06
C MET A 298 7.13 -24.27 -0.99
N ASN A 299 6.46 -24.31 -2.14
CA ASN A 299 5.04 -24.07 -2.28
C ASN A 299 4.26 -25.31 -1.82
N MET A 300 4.11 -25.46 -0.52
CA MET A 300 3.24 -26.50 0.06
C MET A 300 1.80 -25.99 -0.02
N ALA A 301 1.20 -26.05 -1.21
CA ALA A 301 -0.20 -25.66 -1.40
C ALA A 301 -1.07 -26.46 -0.43
N SER A 302 -1.84 -25.75 0.40
CA SER A 302 -2.75 -26.43 1.32
C SER A 302 -3.97 -26.96 0.54
N PRO A 303 -4.60 -28.06 0.99
CA PRO A 303 -5.81 -28.57 0.33
C PRO A 303 -6.94 -27.53 0.19
N SER A 304 -6.98 -26.50 1.03
CA SER A 304 -7.97 -25.41 0.95
C SER A 304 -7.61 -24.35 -0.10
N GLU A 305 -6.32 -24.11 -0.36
CA GLU A 305 -5.87 -23.20 -1.44
C GLU A 305 -6.20 -23.79 -2.82
N VAL A 306 -6.06 -25.12 -2.98
CA VAL A 306 -6.44 -25.84 -4.20
C VAL A 306 -7.96 -25.84 -4.44
N ALA A 307 -8.77 -25.75 -3.38
CA ALA A 307 -10.22 -25.69 -3.48
C ALA A 307 -10.74 -24.29 -3.85
N ALA A 308 -10.08 -23.22 -3.36
CA ALA A 308 -10.46 -21.84 -3.67
C ALA A 308 -10.13 -21.45 -5.13
N GLY A 309 -9.00 -21.91 -5.68
CA GLY A 309 -8.68 -21.72 -7.10
C GLY A 309 -9.62 -22.46 -8.07
N ARG A 310 -10.29 -23.52 -7.61
CA ARG A 310 -11.25 -24.30 -8.42
C ARG A 310 -12.68 -23.77 -8.40
N ALA A 311 -13.00 -22.79 -7.55
CA ALA A 311 -14.36 -22.27 -7.44
C ALA A 311 -14.73 -21.27 -8.55
N GLY A 312 -13.75 -20.82 -9.35
CA GLY A 312 -13.96 -19.94 -10.51
C GLY A 312 -13.93 -20.65 -11.87
N ASP A 313 -13.16 -21.73 -12.00
CA ASP A 313 -12.91 -22.37 -13.30
C ASP A 313 -13.63 -23.72 -13.42
N SER A 314 -14.69 -23.72 -14.23
CA SER A 314 -15.52 -24.90 -14.52
C SER A 314 -14.86 -25.90 -15.48
N GLU A 315 -13.66 -25.60 -15.96
CA GLU A 315 -12.88 -26.46 -16.85
C GLU A 315 -11.55 -26.77 -16.16
N GLY A 316 -11.22 -28.06 -16.05
CA GLY A 316 -10.07 -28.55 -15.31
C GLY A 316 -8.70 -28.12 -15.87
N HIS A 317 -8.34 -26.85 -15.75
CA HIS A 317 -6.98 -26.36 -15.89
C HIS A 317 -6.13 -27.02 -14.80
N GLN A 318 -5.05 -27.67 -15.23
CA GLN A 318 -3.96 -28.06 -14.33
C GLN A 318 -3.44 -26.79 -13.63
N PRO A 319 -2.97 -26.86 -12.37
CA PRO A 319 -2.37 -25.70 -11.72
C PRO A 319 -1.33 -25.09 -12.67
N ASP A 320 -1.62 -23.87 -13.11
CA ASP A 320 -1.04 -23.25 -14.28
C ASP A 320 0.49 -23.21 -14.21
N GLU A 321 1.13 -23.46 -15.36
CA GLU A 321 2.59 -23.34 -15.52
C GLU A 321 3.08 -21.88 -15.42
N GLU A 322 2.17 -20.91 -15.26
CA GLU A 322 2.47 -19.49 -15.27
C GLU A 322 2.77 -18.93 -13.87
N PRO A 323 3.72 -17.99 -13.78
CA PRO A 323 4.07 -17.35 -12.51
C PRO A 323 2.88 -16.52 -12.00
N LEU A 324 2.39 -16.84 -10.79
CA LEU A 324 1.25 -16.16 -10.18
C LEU A 324 1.70 -15.31 -8.99
N TRP A 325 1.30 -14.04 -8.99
CA TRP A 325 1.48 -13.17 -7.83
C TRP A 325 0.29 -13.24 -6.90
N LYS A 326 0.57 -13.35 -5.60
CA LYS A 326 -0.45 -13.28 -4.56
C LYS A 326 0.07 -12.64 -3.30
N LEU A 327 -0.87 -12.30 -2.42
CA LEU A 327 -0.57 -11.89 -1.07
C LEU A 327 -0.68 -13.08 -0.14
N TRP A 328 0.33 -13.26 0.72
CA TRP A 328 0.42 -14.39 1.62
C TRP A 328 0.96 -13.95 2.98
N ARG A 329 0.11 -13.99 4.00
CA ARG A 329 0.48 -13.64 5.39
C ARG A 329 1.08 -12.24 5.49
N GLY A 330 0.49 -11.28 4.79
CA GLY A 330 0.97 -9.90 4.73
C GLY A 330 2.25 -9.67 3.92
N LEU A 331 2.68 -10.64 3.11
CA LEU A 331 3.80 -10.50 2.18
C LEU A 331 3.33 -10.69 0.75
N VAL A 332 4.16 -10.24 -0.19
CA VAL A 332 4.00 -10.46 -1.62
C VAL A 332 4.72 -11.75 -1.96
N ALA A 333 4.04 -12.63 -2.67
CA ALA A 333 4.52 -13.95 -3.06
C ALA A 333 4.40 -14.12 -4.57
N LEU A 334 5.47 -14.61 -5.19
CA LEU A 334 5.47 -15.12 -6.55
C LEU A 334 5.53 -16.64 -6.50
N ASP A 335 4.46 -17.29 -6.92
CA ASP A 335 4.41 -18.74 -7.05
C ASP A 335 4.99 -19.16 -8.41
N VAL A 336 5.93 -20.10 -8.37
CA VAL A 336 6.69 -20.62 -9.50
C VAL A 336 6.78 -22.13 -9.36
N LYS A 337 5.89 -22.87 -10.04
CA LYS A 337 5.80 -24.34 -9.91
C LYS A 337 5.69 -24.75 -8.42
N ASP A 338 6.64 -25.58 -7.95
CA ASP A 338 6.72 -26.08 -6.57
C ASP A 338 7.37 -25.07 -5.59
N TRP A 339 7.68 -23.86 -6.04
CA TRP A 339 8.40 -22.86 -5.27
C TRP A 339 7.60 -21.57 -5.13
N ARG A 340 7.87 -20.86 -4.05
CA ARG A 340 7.31 -19.54 -3.76
C ARG A 340 8.44 -18.61 -3.37
N ILE A 341 8.47 -17.44 -4.00
CA ILE A 341 9.41 -16.38 -3.70
C ILE A 341 8.64 -15.31 -2.91
N LEU A 342 9.01 -15.13 -1.65
CA LEU A 342 8.44 -14.13 -0.77
C LEU A 342 9.27 -12.85 -0.86
N PHE A 343 8.63 -11.69 -0.92
CA PHE A 343 9.28 -10.38 -0.98
C PHE A 343 8.92 -9.54 0.25
N ALA A 344 9.88 -8.75 0.72
CA ALA A 344 9.69 -7.81 1.82
C ALA A 344 10.46 -6.50 1.60
N ASP A 345 9.83 -5.38 1.96
CA ASP A 345 10.39 -4.02 2.06
C ASP A 345 11.29 -3.81 3.29
N ASP A 346 11.16 -4.66 4.31
CA ASP A 346 11.93 -4.59 5.55
C ASP A 346 12.68 -5.90 5.81
N ALA A 347 13.98 -5.77 6.08
CA ALA A 347 14.86 -6.87 6.45
C ALA A 347 14.34 -7.67 7.65
N ARG A 348 13.57 -7.06 8.56
CA ARG A 348 13.04 -7.71 9.76
C ARG A 348 11.91 -8.71 9.46
N LYS A 349 11.24 -8.59 8.31
CA LYS A 349 10.09 -9.43 7.92
C LYS A 349 10.50 -10.83 7.46
N LEU A 350 11.70 -10.99 6.88
CA LEU A 350 12.23 -12.27 6.39
C LEU A 350 13.56 -12.61 7.07
N LYS A 351 13.65 -13.78 7.71
CA LYS A 351 14.82 -14.18 8.54
C LYS A 351 15.71 -15.27 7.95
N GLY A 352 15.40 -15.77 6.75
CA GLY A 352 16.10 -16.95 6.21
C GLY A 352 15.70 -18.25 6.91
N ARG A 353 15.97 -19.40 6.29
CA ARG A 353 15.80 -20.73 6.91
C ARG A 353 17.15 -21.42 6.95
N MET A 354 17.74 -21.58 8.14
CA MET A 354 19.07 -22.19 8.31
C MET A 354 19.18 -23.69 7.91
N SER A 355 18.11 -24.30 7.40
CA SER A 355 18.07 -25.73 7.07
C SER A 355 17.34 -26.03 5.76
N GLY A 356 17.00 -25.00 4.98
CA GLY A 356 16.19 -25.15 3.76
C GLY A 356 17.00 -25.24 2.47
N GLY A 357 18.19 -24.63 2.44
CA GLY A 357 18.97 -24.45 1.21
C GLY A 357 20.02 -25.53 0.96
N THR A 358 20.24 -25.84 -0.32
CA THR A 358 21.37 -26.67 -0.77
C THR A 358 22.49 -25.73 -1.19
N ILE A 359 23.65 -25.79 -0.52
CA ILE A 359 24.80 -24.97 -0.88
C ILE A 359 25.37 -25.52 -2.20
N PRO A 360 25.43 -24.72 -3.28
CA PRO A 360 25.92 -25.19 -4.56
C PRO A 360 27.44 -25.34 -4.57
N GLN A 361 27.93 -26.18 -5.48
CA GLN A 361 29.32 -26.16 -5.92
C GLN A 361 29.53 -25.06 -6.96
N TRP A 362 30.75 -24.52 -7.05
CA TRP A 362 31.08 -23.48 -8.03
C TRP A 362 30.72 -23.87 -9.47
N GLU A 363 31.01 -25.12 -9.86
CA GLU A 363 30.71 -25.65 -11.20
C GLU A 363 29.22 -25.57 -11.55
N GLN A 364 28.33 -25.72 -10.56
CA GLN A 364 26.88 -25.64 -10.74
C GLN A 364 26.39 -24.21 -11.01
N LEU A 365 27.20 -23.22 -10.66
CA LEU A 365 26.88 -21.80 -10.85
C LEU A 365 27.65 -21.18 -12.02
N ALA A 366 28.72 -21.82 -12.48
CA ALA A 366 29.63 -21.26 -13.50
C ALA A 366 28.93 -20.87 -14.81
N GLU A 367 27.87 -21.58 -15.20
CA GLU A 367 27.08 -21.26 -16.40
C GLU A 367 26.11 -20.09 -16.19
N ILE A 368 25.63 -19.90 -14.97
CA ILE A 368 24.56 -18.93 -14.64
C ILE A 368 25.16 -17.57 -14.26
N LEU A 369 26.28 -17.60 -13.53
CA LEU A 369 26.92 -16.43 -12.96
C LEU A 369 27.34 -15.36 -13.97
N PRO A 370 27.80 -15.66 -15.21
CA PRO A 370 28.14 -14.64 -16.20
C PRO A 370 27.00 -13.66 -16.50
N SER A 371 25.76 -14.01 -16.20
CA SER A 371 24.61 -13.11 -16.28
C SER A 371 24.50 -12.10 -15.12
N PHE A 372 25.45 -12.09 -14.19
CA PHE A 372 25.50 -11.20 -13.03
C PHE A 372 26.88 -10.53 -12.92
N LYS A 373 26.89 -9.27 -12.51
CA LYS A 373 28.13 -8.58 -12.12
C LYS A 373 28.47 -8.95 -10.67
N ILE A 374 29.44 -9.85 -10.50
CA ILE A 374 29.86 -10.33 -9.18
C ILE A 374 30.76 -9.27 -8.51
N LYS A 375 30.53 -8.99 -7.23
CA LYS A 375 31.37 -8.14 -6.38
C LYS A 375 32.20 -8.95 -5.40
N ALA A 376 31.66 -10.05 -4.88
CA ALA A 376 32.40 -10.96 -4.02
C ALA A 376 31.82 -12.37 -4.03
N VAL A 377 32.67 -13.37 -3.81
CA VAL A 377 32.30 -14.78 -3.67
C VAL A 377 33.04 -15.37 -2.49
N ASP A 378 32.32 -16.10 -1.65
CA ASP A 378 32.93 -16.95 -0.64
C ASP A 378 32.93 -18.40 -1.10
N LEU A 379 34.11 -19.01 -1.04
CA LEU A 379 34.37 -20.39 -1.43
C LEU A 379 34.79 -21.19 -0.19
N HIS A 380 34.07 -22.28 0.08
CA HIS A 380 34.33 -23.20 1.16
C HIS A 380 34.75 -24.56 0.60
N GLY A 381 36.03 -24.91 0.75
CA GLY A 381 36.54 -26.26 0.52
C GLY A 381 36.43 -27.12 1.79
N LEU A 382 36.87 -28.37 1.70
CA LEU A 382 37.05 -29.29 2.84
C LEU A 382 38.11 -28.77 3.82
N SER A 383 39.18 -28.19 3.29
CA SER A 383 40.35 -27.79 4.07
C SER A 383 40.45 -26.29 4.37
N ARG A 384 39.78 -25.44 3.59
CA ARG A 384 40.02 -23.99 3.57
C ARG A 384 38.79 -23.18 3.20
N ARG A 385 38.85 -21.88 3.51
CA ARG A 385 37.87 -20.89 3.09
C ARG A 385 38.59 -19.75 2.39
N VAL A 386 38.09 -19.36 1.23
CA VAL A 386 38.64 -18.29 0.40
C VAL A 386 37.52 -17.30 0.12
N SER A 387 37.81 -16.00 0.23
CA SER A 387 36.87 -14.93 -0.13
C SER A 387 37.55 -14.07 -1.18
N ILE A 388 36.93 -13.96 -2.36
CA ILE A 388 37.43 -13.22 -3.52
C ILE A 388 36.51 -12.02 -3.73
N SER A 389 37.07 -10.84 -3.98
CA SER A 389 36.32 -9.59 -4.13
C SER A 389 36.87 -8.73 -5.26
N ALA A 390 35.95 -8.09 -6.00
CA ALA A 390 36.20 -7.22 -7.14
C ALA A 390 37.07 -6.01 -6.79
N GLU A 391 37.09 -5.56 -5.53
CA GLU A 391 37.97 -4.47 -5.08
C GLU A 391 39.46 -4.83 -5.24
N LYS A 392 39.77 -6.14 -5.24
CA LYS A 392 41.14 -6.64 -5.32
C LYS A 392 41.52 -7.13 -6.71
N SER A 393 40.54 -7.42 -7.58
CA SER A 393 40.77 -7.96 -8.92
C SER A 393 39.60 -7.66 -9.85
N GLY A 394 39.92 -7.22 -11.08
CA GLY A 394 38.92 -6.93 -12.11
C GLY A 394 38.34 -8.19 -12.79
N ASP A 395 38.97 -9.35 -12.61
CA ASP A 395 38.55 -10.63 -13.19
C ASP A 395 38.30 -11.68 -12.10
N ILE A 396 37.14 -11.57 -11.44
CA ILE A 396 36.73 -12.53 -10.41
C ILE A 396 36.60 -13.95 -10.97
N TYR A 397 36.17 -14.11 -12.23
CA TYR A 397 35.98 -15.43 -12.82
C TYR A 397 37.32 -16.13 -13.05
N GLY A 398 38.29 -15.43 -13.63
CA GLY A 398 39.65 -15.92 -13.79
C GLY A 398 40.33 -16.23 -12.46
N ASP A 399 40.11 -15.39 -11.44
CA ASP A 399 40.63 -15.63 -10.09
C ASP A 399 40.03 -16.88 -9.45
N ILE A 400 38.72 -17.08 -9.58
CA ILE A 400 38.07 -18.26 -9.03
C ILE A 400 38.55 -19.51 -9.77
N SER A 401 38.63 -19.50 -11.10
CA SER A 401 39.18 -20.63 -11.88
C SER A 401 40.61 -20.93 -11.45
N SER A 402 41.45 -19.90 -11.30
CA SER A 402 42.84 -20.06 -10.87
C SER A 402 42.92 -20.68 -9.47
N VAL A 403 42.03 -20.27 -8.55
CA VAL A 403 41.95 -20.82 -7.20
C VAL A 403 41.42 -22.25 -7.20
N THR A 404 40.40 -22.57 -7.99
CA THR A 404 39.86 -23.95 -8.07
C THR A 404 40.87 -24.90 -8.70
N ASP A 405 41.54 -24.47 -9.77
CA ASP A 405 42.48 -25.30 -10.55
C ASP A 405 43.80 -25.53 -9.80
N ALA A 406 44.31 -24.51 -9.09
CA ALA A 406 45.56 -24.64 -8.34
C ALA A 406 45.44 -25.57 -7.12
N LEU A 407 44.22 -25.80 -6.65
CA LEU A 407 43.95 -26.37 -5.34
C LEU A 407 43.38 -27.79 -5.39
N ASP A 408 43.00 -28.27 -6.58
CA ASP A 408 42.49 -29.62 -6.86
C ASP A 408 41.41 -30.06 -5.85
N GLU A 409 40.48 -29.14 -5.56
CA GLU A 409 39.46 -29.31 -4.53
C GLU A 409 38.14 -28.71 -5.00
N SER A 410 37.02 -29.39 -4.72
CA SER A 410 35.69 -28.85 -4.99
C SER A 410 35.33 -27.78 -3.95
N PHE A 411 34.91 -26.60 -4.43
CA PHE A 411 34.49 -25.49 -3.58
C PHE A 411 32.98 -25.32 -3.59
N TYR A 412 32.42 -25.19 -2.38
CA TYR A 412 31.02 -24.83 -2.15
C TYR A 412 30.88 -23.32 -2.00
N VAL A 413 29.77 -22.77 -2.47
CA VAL A 413 29.51 -21.34 -2.48
C VAL A 413 28.38 -21.00 -1.51
N PRO A 414 28.67 -20.77 -0.21
CA PRO A 414 27.63 -20.42 0.77
C PRO A 414 26.98 -19.06 0.49
N ARG A 415 27.74 -18.09 -0.05
CA ARG A 415 27.25 -16.75 -0.33
C ARG A 415 27.96 -16.07 -1.50
N ILE A 416 27.22 -15.23 -2.21
CA ILE A 416 27.73 -14.38 -3.31
C ILE A 416 27.17 -12.97 -3.13
N GLN A 417 27.99 -11.96 -3.41
CA GLN A 417 27.55 -10.59 -3.58
C GLN A 417 27.53 -10.24 -5.06
N ILE A 418 26.36 -9.85 -5.55
CA ILE A 418 26.13 -9.40 -6.92
C ILE A 418 25.75 -7.92 -6.94
N GLN A 419 25.91 -7.29 -8.10
CA GLN A 419 25.40 -5.98 -8.41
C GLN A 419 24.35 -6.14 -9.51
N ASN A 420 23.08 -5.86 -9.20
CA ASN A 420 21.97 -6.04 -10.13
C ASN A 420 21.72 -4.82 -11.03
N SER A 421 21.92 -3.60 -10.51
CA SER A 421 21.74 -2.37 -11.29
C SER A 421 23.06 -1.95 -11.94
N LEU A 422 23.00 -1.69 -13.26
CA LEU A 422 24.09 -1.11 -14.04
C LEU A 422 24.29 0.39 -13.72
N GLU A 423 23.28 1.05 -13.15
CA GLU A 423 23.25 2.51 -12.99
C GLU A 423 23.79 3.02 -11.65
N SER A 424 23.79 2.20 -10.60
CA SER A 424 24.33 2.56 -9.29
C SER A 424 25.40 1.58 -8.85
N ASP A 425 26.61 2.10 -8.59
CA ASP A 425 27.72 1.31 -8.03
C ASP A 425 27.56 1.01 -6.52
N GLU A 426 26.49 1.53 -5.89
CA GLU A 426 26.28 1.42 -4.45
C GLU A 426 25.34 0.27 -4.04
N SER A 427 24.41 -0.15 -4.91
CA SER A 427 23.46 -1.22 -4.58
C SER A 427 24.07 -2.60 -4.77
N THR A 428 24.53 -3.21 -3.67
CA THR A 428 24.97 -4.61 -3.64
C THR A 428 23.89 -5.53 -3.08
N THR A 429 23.78 -6.71 -3.66
CA THR A 429 22.79 -7.73 -3.30
C THR A 429 23.53 -8.99 -2.85
N LEU A 430 23.30 -9.40 -1.61
CA LEU A 430 23.86 -10.60 -1.00
C LEU A 430 22.90 -11.78 -1.21
N VAL A 431 23.39 -12.86 -1.79
CA VAL A 431 22.68 -14.13 -1.98
C VAL A 431 23.25 -15.14 -1.01
N GLU A 432 22.41 -15.67 -0.11
CA GLU A 432 22.78 -16.64 0.93
C GLU A 432 22.09 -17.98 0.65
N PHE A 433 22.83 -18.92 0.08
CA PHE A 433 22.29 -20.20 -0.40
C PHE A 433 21.81 -21.09 0.74
N SER A 434 22.49 -21.09 1.89
CA SER A 434 22.07 -21.87 3.06
C SER A 434 20.72 -21.44 3.60
N GLU A 435 20.41 -20.15 3.49
CA GLU A 435 19.19 -19.54 4.03
C GLU A 435 18.06 -19.41 3.01
N MET A 436 18.37 -19.66 1.73
CA MET A 436 17.51 -19.38 0.58
C MET A 436 17.04 -17.93 0.56
N LEU A 437 17.97 -17.00 0.84
CA LEU A 437 17.68 -15.59 1.07
C LEU A 437 18.50 -14.70 0.13
N VAL A 438 17.86 -13.65 -0.37
CA VAL A 438 18.50 -12.54 -1.09
C VAL A 438 18.26 -11.28 -0.27
N THR A 439 19.32 -10.53 0.06
CA THR A 439 19.26 -9.28 0.82
C THR A 439 20.01 -8.18 0.09
N SER A 440 19.35 -7.06 -0.16
CA SER A 440 19.95 -5.91 -0.81
C SER A 440 20.38 -4.87 0.23
N SER A 441 21.55 -4.27 0.02
CA SER A 441 22.16 -3.28 0.92
C SER A 441 21.36 -1.96 0.93
N SER A 442 21.00 -1.49 -0.26
CA SER A 442 19.88 -0.57 -0.51
C SER A 442 18.68 -1.37 -1.01
N SER A 443 17.46 -0.82 -0.94
CA SER A 443 16.32 -1.46 -1.61
C SER A 443 16.63 -1.61 -3.11
N ASP A 444 16.28 -2.76 -3.68
CA ASP A 444 16.50 -3.11 -5.09
C ASP A 444 15.17 -3.56 -5.71
N THR A 445 15.06 -3.56 -7.03
CA THR A 445 13.79 -3.83 -7.73
C THR A 445 13.29 -5.25 -7.47
N LEU A 446 11.96 -5.44 -7.50
CA LEU A 446 11.35 -6.77 -7.41
C LEU A 446 11.87 -7.70 -8.51
N ALA A 447 12.05 -7.16 -9.72
CA ALA A 447 12.68 -7.82 -10.87
C ALA A 447 14.04 -8.43 -10.53
N SER A 448 14.92 -7.63 -9.92
CA SER A 448 16.26 -8.04 -9.53
C SER A 448 16.25 -9.12 -8.43
N HIS A 449 15.37 -8.95 -7.45
CA HIS A 449 15.15 -9.96 -6.40
C HIS A 449 14.58 -11.28 -6.94
N ALA A 450 13.67 -11.22 -7.92
CA ALA A 450 13.07 -12.38 -8.58
C ALA A 450 14.12 -13.12 -9.42
N ARG A 451 14.88 -12.39 -10.25
CA ARG A 451 15.97 -12.95 -11.07
C ARG A 451 17.03 -13.65 -10.23
N ALA A 452 17.50 -13.02 -9.15
CA ALA A 452 18.47 -13.63 -8.24
C ALA A 452 17.90 -14.91 -7.57
N SER A 453 16.64 -14.88 -7.15
CA SER A 453 15.98 -16.04 -6.54
C SER A 453 15.81 -17.21 -7.53
N ILE A 454 15.36 -16.93 -8.75
CA ILE A 454 15.10 -17.96 -9.77
C ILE A 454 16.41 -18.53 -10.31
N ARG A 455 17.33 -17.67 -10.77
CA ARG A 455 18.56 -18.14 -11.41
C ARG A 455 19.57 -18.69 -10.41
N LEU A 456 19.73 -18.08 -9.22
CA LEU A 456 20.75 -18.50 -8.26
C LEU A 456 20.19 -19.47 -7.22
N LEU A 457 19.16 -19.09 -6.46
CA LEU A 457 18.67 -19.95 -5.37
C LEU A 457 17.98 -21.21 -5.88
N LEU A 458 17.35 -21.18 -7.07
CA LEU A 458 16.68 -22.32 -7.70
C LEU A 458 17.47 -22.99 -8.83
N HIS A 459 18.77 -22.69 -8.97
CA HIS A 459 19.67 -23.17 -10.05
C HIS A 459 19.59 -24.67 -10.36
N ASN A 460 19.38 -25.53 -9.36
CA ASN A 460 19.33 -26.99 -9.52
C ASN A 460 17.92 -27.59 -9.37
N ARG A 461 16.90 -26.74 -9.19
CA ARG A 461 15.52 -27.17 -8.89
C ARG A 461 14.56 -26.95 -10.04
N ILE A 462 14.89 -26.07 -10.99
CA ILE A 462 14.07 -25.81 -12.17
C ILE A 462 14.89 -26.20 -13.39
N THR A 463 14.47 -27.26 -14.10
CA THR A 463 15.17 -27.82 -15.27
C THR A 463 15.13 -26.92 -16.50
N ASP A 464 14.19 -25.97 -16.54
CA ASP A 464 14.10 -24.94 -17.57
C ASP A 464 13.90 -23.59 -16.91
N THR A 465 14.96 -23.09 -16.27
CA THR A 465 14.97 -21.71 -15.78
C THR A 465 14.84 -20.75 -16.95
N SER A 466 15.32 -21.09 -18.16
CA SER A 466 15.30 -20.22 -19.35
C SER A 466 13.90 -19.83 -19.81
N GLU A 467 12.90 -20.73 -19.84
CA GLU A 467 11.53 -20.35 -20.21
C GLU A 467 10.83 -19.52 -19.14
N LEU A 468 11.02 -19.89 -17.87
CA LEU A 468 10.36 -19.22 -16.75
C LEU A 468 10.99 -17.85 -16.49
N ASP A 469 12.30 -17.80 -16.62
CA ASP A 469 13.07 -16.57 -16.68
C ASP A 469 12.76 -15.82 -17.97
N ALA A 470 12.49 -16.41 -19.14
CA ALA A 470 12.05 -15.65 -20.32
C ALA A 470 10.62 -15.13 -20.20
N ARG A 471 9.73 -15.75 -19.39
CA ARG A 471 8.38 -15.23 -19.12
C ARG A 471 8.39 -14.17 -18.03
N VAL A 472 9.13 -14.43 -16.95
CA VAL A 472 9.39 -13.44 -15.91
C VAL A 472 10.15 -12.28 -16.55
N ILE A 473 11.28 -12.50 -17.22
CA ILE A 473 12.08 -11.51 -17.98
C ILE A 473 11.30 -10.90 -19.13
N SER A 474 10.48 -11.58 -19.93
CA SER A 474 9.60 -10.87 -20.91
C SER A 474 8.63 -9.92 -20.19
N ALA A 475 8.22 -10.27 -18.97
CA ALA A 475 7.55 -9.35 -18.05
C ALA A 475 8.49 -8.38 -17.29
N LEU A 476 9.83 -8.58 -17.29
CA LEU A 476 10.86 -7.69 -16.69
C LEU A 476 11.59 -6.77 -17.71
N ASP A 477 11.62 -7.11 -19.00
CA ASP A 477 12.42 -6.52 -20.10
C ASP A 477 11.54 -5.78 -21.13
N LYS A 478 10.26 -5.50 -20.82
CA LYS A 478 9.55 -4.40 -21.50
C LYS A 478 10.11 -3.04 -21.03
N SER A 479 11.41 -2.85 -21.16
CA SER A 479 12.02 -1.55 -21.36
C SER A 479 12.42 -1.48 -22.83
N ASP A 480 11.85 -0.54 -23.57
CA ASP A 480 12.33 -0.13 -24.89
C ASP A 480 13.85 0.04 -24.86
N TYR A 481 14.58 -0.95 -25.36
CA TYR A 481 15.92 -0.79 -25.88
C TYR A 481 16.08 -1.75 -27.04
N ASP A 482 16.07 -1.18 -28.25
CA ASP A 482 16.67 -1.76 -29.44
C ASP A 482 18.01 -2.38 -29.05
N SER A 483 18.16 -3.67 -29.37
CA SER A 483 19.48 -4.30 -29.37
C SER A 483 20.40 -3.45 -30.24
N PRO A 484 21.61 -3.05 -29.78
CA PRO A 484 22.58 -2.53 -30.71
C PRO A 484 22.91 -3.66 -31.67
N GLU A 485 22.59 -3.46 -32.95
CA GLU A 485 23.11 -4.29 -34.03
C GLU A 485 24.62 -4.40 -33.84
N PHE A 486 25.10 -5.63 -33.64
CA PHE A 486 26.51 -5.95 -33.76
C PHE A 486 26.89 -5.76 -35.23
N ASP A 487 27.23 -4.54 -35.61
CA ASP A 487 27.92 -4.26 -36.88
C ASP A 487 29.37 -4.71 -36.74
N GLN A 488 29.60 -6.00 -36.98
CA GLN A 488 30.94 -6.54 -37.21
C GLN A 488 31.38 -6.15 -38.62
N THR A 489 31.81 -4.91 -38.82
CA THR A 489 32.71 -4.58 -39.93
C THR A 489 34.15 -4.75 -39.42
N ILE A 490 34.73 -5.92 -39.70
CA ILE A 490 36.18 -6.15 -39.56
C ILE A 490 36.85 -5.45 -40.75
N GLU A 491 37.40 -4.26 -40.53
CA GLU A 491 38.41 -3.70 -41.44
C GLU A 491 39.71 -4.48 -41.26
N ILE A 492 40.05 -5.27 -42.29
CA ILE A 492 41.37 -5.88 -42.44
C ILE A 492 42.25 -4.82 -43.11
N ASP A 493 43.13 -4.19 -42.33
CA ASP A 493 44.25 -3.43 -42.88
C ASP A 493 45.30 -4.43 -43.40
N GLU A 494 45.28 -4.66 -44.72
CA GLU A 494 46.42 -5.19 -45.46
C GLU A 494 47.52 -4.11 -45.51
N TYR A 495 48.58 -4.29 -44.73
CA TYR A 495 49.88 -3.68 -45.02
C TYR A 495 50.86 -4.78 -45.43
N ASP A 496 51.12 -4.85 -46.74
CA ASP A 496 52.30 -5.49 -47.33
C ASP A 496 53.14 -4.38 -47.98
N SER A 497 54.29 -4.05 -47.37
CA SER A 497 55.56 -3.53 -47.96
C SER A 497 56.48 -2.94 -46.89
#